data_AF-C8S3Q5-F1
#
_entry.id   AF-C8S3Q5-F1
#
_cell.length_a   1.000
_cell.length_b   1.000
_cell.length_c   1.000
_cell.angle_alpha   90.00
_cell.angle_beta   90.00
_cell.angle_gamma   90.00
#
_symmetry.space_group_name_H-M   'P 1'
#
loop_
_entity.id
_entity.type
_entity.pdbx_description
1 polymer ?
#
loop_
_entity_poly.entity_id
_entity_poly.type
_entity_poly.pdbx_seq_one_letter_code
_entity_poly.pdbx_strand_id
1 'polypeptide(L)' 'MTMATTTIRIDLATLPDHLDRNRPSVVAEVIETALREGGIKADCSDLFSHLKIDLPTAQLAAASAVLVDLQLI' A
#
# COMPACT_ATOMS: atom_id res chain seq x y z
N MET A 1 20.52 -12.74 -8.21
CA MET A 1 19.28 -12.52 -8.96
C MET A 1 18.64 -11.26 -8.40
N THR A 2 18.58 -10.18 -9.17
CA THR A 2 17.89 -8.94 -8.79
C THR A 2 16.39 -9.21 -8.85
N MET A 3 15.73 -9.31 -7.68
CA MET A 3 14.27 -9.29 -7.61
C MET A 3 13.82 -7.91 -8.09
N ALA A 4 12.99 -7.87 -9.13
CA ALA A 4 12.31 -6.63 -9.51
C ALA A 4 11.35 -6.27 -8.37
N THR A 5 11.51 -5.08 -7.80
CA THR A 5 10.57 -4.49 -6.86
C THR A 5 9.78 -3.41 -7.58
N THR A 6 8.50 -3.32 -7.25
CA THR A 6 7.60 -2.30 -7.74
C THR A 6 7.20 -1.43 -6.57
N THR A 7 7.35 -0.12 -6.75
CA THR A 7 6.88 0.86 -5.77
C THR A 7 5.55 1.44 -6.23
N ILE A 8 4.50 1.22 -5.44
CA ILE A 8 3.20 1.87 -5.60
C ILE A 8 3.19 3.15 -4.76
N ARG A 9 2.63 4.23 -5.31
CA ARG A 9 2.45 5.51 -4.61
C ARG A 9 0.97 5.84 -4.60
N ILE A 10 0.41 6.02 -3.41
CA ILE A 10 -1.00 6.36 -3.22
C ILE A 10 -1.05 7.77 -2.67
N ASP A 11 -1.74 8.67 -3.35
CA ASP A 11 -1.82 10.05 -2.91
C ASP A 11 -2.70 10.15 -1.67
N LEU A 12 -2.22 10.87 -0.64
CA LEU A 12 -3.00 11.00 0.59
C LEU A 12 -4.31 11.76 0.36
N ALA A 13 -4.38 12.62 -0.66
CA ALA A 13 -5.61 13.33 -1.01
C ALA A 13 -6.64 12.42 -1.70
N THR A 14 -6.22 11.31 -2.30
CA THR A 14 -7.12 10.34 -2.94
C THR A 14 -7.56 9.22 -1.99
N LEU A 15 -7.04 9.21 -0.75
CA LEU A 15 -7.47 8.22 0.24
C LEU A 15 -8.97 8.35 0.49
N PRO A 16 -9.73 7.24 0.54
CA PRO A 16 -11.16 7.30 0.83
C PRO A 16 -11.44 7.76 2.28
N ASP A 17 -12.61 8.35 2.52
CA ASP A 17 -12.96 8.99 3.80
C ASP A 17 -13.03 8.03 5.00
N HIS A 18 -13.09 6.71 4.76
CA HIS A 18 -12.99 5.70 5.82
C HIS A 18 -11.58 5.53 6.37
N LEU A 19 -10.56 5.97 5.63
CA LEU A 19 -9.19 6.00 6.11
C LEU A 19 -8.92 7.36 6.75
N ASP A 20 -8.41 7.33 7.98
CA ASP A 20 -8.00 8.52 8.70
C ASP A 20 -6.84 9.23 7.97
N ARG A 21 -7.16 10.14 7.04
CA ARG A 21 -6.18 10.98 6.34
C ARG A 21 -5.33 11.82 7.30
N ASN A 22 -5.82 12.04 8.52
CA ASN A 22 -5.11 12.72 9.60
C ASN A 22 -4.00 11.85 10.24
N ARG A 23 -4.01 10.54 9.98
CA ARG A 23 -3.03 9.57 10.49
C ARG A 23 -2.51 8.68 9.37
N PRO A 24 -1.69 9.23 8.45
CA PRO A 24 -1.16 8.47 7.31
C PRO A 24 -0.31 7.26 7.76
N SER A 25 0.31 7.31 8.94
CA SER A 25 1.05 6.20 9.55
C SER A 25 0.14 5.02 9.91
N VAL A 26 -1.09 5.28 10.38
CA VAL A 26 -2.08 4.23 10.65
C VAL A 26 -2.56 3.62 9.34
N VAL A 27 -2.79 4.46 8.32
CA VAL A 27 -3.16 3.99 6.97
C VAL A 27 -2.07 3.08 6.39
N ALA A 28 -0.79 3.45 6.55
CA ALA A 28 0.34 2.62 6.15
C ALA A 28 0.32 1.23 6.82
N GLU A 29 0.10 1.20 8.14
CA GLU A 29 0.06 -0.04 8.92
C GLU A 29 -1.13 -0.93 8.53
N VAL A 30 -2.31 -0.34 8.29
CA VAL A 30 -3.50 -1.07 7.83
C VAL A 30 -3.24 -1.71 6.47
N ILE A 31 -2.64 -0.97 5.52
CA ILE A 31 -2.33 -1.48 4.19
C ILE A 31 -1.27 -2.57 4.25
N GLU A 32 -0.22 -2.38 5.06
CA GLU A 32 0.80 -3.41 5.25
C GLU A 32 0.21 -4.69 5.84
N THR A 33 -0.69 -4.56 6.83
CA THR A 33 -1.37 -5.68 7.45
C THR A 33 -2.24 -6.42 6.44
N ALA A 34 -3.07 -5.71 5.66
CA ALA A 34 -3.92 -6.32 4.65
C ALA A 34 -3.11 -7.04 3.56
N LEU A 35 -2.00 -6.45 3.11
CA LEU A 35 -1.07 -7.09 2.17
C LEU A 35 -0.44 -8.34 2.78
N ARG A 36 -0.04 -8.28 4.06
CA ARG A 36 0.52 -9.42 4.79
C ARG A 36 -0.48 -10.56 4.98
N GLU A 37 -1.75 -10.25 5.26
CA GLU A 37 -2.83 -11.23 5.31
C GLU A 37 -3.03 -11.93 3.96
N GLY A 38 -2.83 -11.20 2.86
CA GLY A 38 -2.75 -11.74 1.50
C GLY A 38 -1.46 -12.52 1.18
N GLY A 39 -0.55 -12.69 2.14
CA GLY A 39 0.75 -13.36 1.94
C GLY A 39 1.75 -12.54 1.13
N ILE A 40 1.53 -11.23 1.00
CA ILE A 40 2.38 -10.32 0.24
C ILE A 40 3.33 -9.64 1.20
N LYS A 41 4.63 -9.72 0.90
CA LYS A 41 5.65 -9.03 1.71
C LYS A 41 5.86 -7.64 1.12
N ALA A 42 5.10 -6.68 1.60
CA ALA A 42 5.22 -5.28 1.24
C ALA A 42 5.79 -4.45 2.40
N ASP A 43 6.50 -3.38 2.07
CA ASP A 43 6.99 -2.35 2.98
C ASP A 43 6.18 -1.08 2.74
N CYS A 44 5.39 -0.66 3.74
CA CYS A 44 4.58 0.55 3.63
C CYS A 44 5.23 1.68 4.43
N SER A 45 5.50 2.80 3.76
CA SER A 45 6.10 4.00 4.34
C SER A 45 5.21 5.20 4.05
N ASP A 46 4.73 5.90 5.09
CA ASP A 46 4.05 7.18 4.91
C ASP A 46 5.06 8.30 4.61
N LEU A 47 4.80 9.04 3.52
CA LEU A 47 5.50 10.27 3.19
C LEU A 47 4.53 11.43 3.27
N PHE A 48 5.07 12.64 3.36
CA PHE A 48 4.30 13.87 3.60
C PHE A 48 3.16 14.12 2.59
N SER A 49 3.25 13.58 1.36
CA SER A 49 2.24 13.77 0.30
C SER A 49 1.60 12.48 -0.19
N HIS A 50 2.25 11.33 -0.01
CA HIS A 50 1.78 10.05 -0.53
C HIS A 50 2.26 8.91 0.35
N LEU A 51 1.47 7.84 0.38
CA LEU A 51 1.93 6.57 0.92
C LEU A 51 2.78 5.86 -0.13
N LYS A 52 3.95 5.39 0.27
CA LYS A 52 4.84 4.57 -0.56
C LYS A 52 4.70 3.12 -0.12
N ILE A 53 4.47 2.22 -1.08
CA ILE A 53 4.40 0.78 -0.84
C ILE A 53 5.42 0.11 -1.74
N ASP A 54 6.43 -0.55 -1.16
CA ASP A 54 7.43 -1.31 -1.91
C ASP A 54 7.16 -2.81 -1.79
N LEU A 55 7.05 -3.50 -2.93
CA LEU A 55 6.74 -4.93 -2.95
C LEU A 55 7.39 -5.63 -4.16
N PRO A 56 7.60 -6.95 -4.13
CA PRO A 56 8.15 -7.69 -5.25
C PRO A 56 7.22 -7.61 -6.47
N THR A 57 7.72 -7.26 -7.66
CA THR A 57 6.91 -7.13 -8.89
C THR A 57 6.09 -8.38 -9.21
N ALA A 58 6.57 -9.56 -8.83
CA ALA A 58 5.84 -10.83 -8.96
C ALA A 58 4.52 -10.86 -8.17
N GLN A 59 4.42 -10.10 -7.08
CA GLN A 59 3.25 -9.99 -6.21
C GLN A 59 2.42 -8.73 -6.50
N LEU A 60 2.78 -7.94 -7.52
CA LEU A 60 2.08 -6.71 -7.86
C LEU A 60 0.59 -6.94 -8.12
N ALA A 61 0.24 -7.94 -8.93
CA ALA A 61 -1.16 -8.23 -9.25
C ALA A 61 -2.00 -8.56 -8.00
N ALA A 62 -1.42 -9.31 -7.06
CA ALA A 62 -2.09 -9.65 -5.80
C ALA A 62 -2.21 -8.41 -4.89
N ALA A 63 -1.15 -7.60 -4.80
CA ALA A 63 -1.18 -6.35 -4.05
C ALA A 63 -2.22 -5.38 -4.61
N SER A 64 -2.29 -5.23 -5.93
CA SER A 64 -3.30 -4.40 -6.59
C SER A 64 -4.72 -4.85 -6.24
N ALA A 65 -4.98 -6.17 -6.18
CA ALA A 65 -6.30 -6.67 -5.80
C ALA A 65 -6.69 -6.26 -4.37
N VAL A 66 -5.76 -6.36 -3.41
CA VAL A 66 -5.97 -5.89 -2.03
C VAL A 66 -6.19 -4.38 -1.98
N LEU A 67 -5.42 -3.61 -2.74
CA LEU A 67 -5.56 -2.14 -2.77
C LEU A 67 -6.91 -1.70 -3.38
N VAL A 68 -7.42 -2.42 -4.39
CA VAL A 68 -8.75 -2.19 -4.96
C VAL A 68 -9.85 -2.54 -3.95
N ASP A 69 -9.71 -3.64 -3.19
CA ASP A 69 -10.66 -4.02 -2.14
C ASP A 69 -10.74 -2.95 -1.04
N LEU A 70 -9.60 -2.36 -0.69
CA LEU A 70 -9.50 -1.22 0.23
C LEU A 70 -9.95 0.12 -0.38
N GLN A 71 -10.35 0.14 -1.65
CA GLN A 71 -10.74 1.31 -2.45
C GLN A 71 -9.67 2.41 -2.49
N LEU A 72 -8.41 2.02 -2.59
CA LEU A 72 -7.27 2.92 -2.65
C LEU A 72 -6.88 3.31 -4.08
N ILE A 73 -7.26 2.50 -5.06
CA ILE A 73 -7.01 2.68 -6.50
C ILE A 73 -8.23 2.26 -7.34
#